data_AF-A0A919BAR8-F1
#
_entry.id   AF-A0A919BAR8-F1
#
_cell.length_a   1.000
_cell.length_b   1.000
_cell.length_c   1.000
_cell.angle_alpha   90.00
_cell.angle_beta   90.00
_cell.angle_gamma   90.00
#
_symmetry.space_group_name_H-M   'P 1'
#
loop_
_entity.id
_entity.type
_entity.pdbx_description
1 polymer ?
#
loop_
_entity_poly.entity_id
_entity_poly.type
_entity_poly.pdbx_seq_one_letter_code
_entity_poly.pdbx_strand_id
1 'polypeptide(L)'
;MVDHDPHGKYLGKDAETLSTFKGRIDSILRMLEDSQASQTSLDHRTIAKSAYGKDFHSAEVLHSVYETVHTRLKELSRVFGDQIEAAGLAALVADRGYDGVDAEQEARMRAIQERTERHFREAQKHSGGHGNDKGAGSKDGKKAGY
;
A
#
# COMPACT_ATOMS: atom_id res chain seq x y z
N MET A 1 -7.26 -44.86 -32.89
CA MET A 1 -7.15 -43.42 -33.18
C MET A 1 -7.12 -42.74 -31.82
N VAL A 2 -5.96 -42.25 -31.38
CA VAL A 2 -5.87 -41.56 -30.09
C VAL A 2 -6.20 -40.11 -30.37
N ASP A 3 -7.34 -39.63 -29.89
CA ASP A 3 -7.73 -38.22 -29.96
C ASP A 3 -6.74 -37.41 -29.11
N HIS A 4 -5.67 -36.95 -29.77
CA HIS A 4 -4.71 -36.06 -29.16
C HIS A 4 -5.27 -34.64 -29.28
N ASP A 5 -6.09 -34.23 -28.31
CA ASP A 5 -6.50 -32.83 -28.17
C ASP A 5 -5.24 -31.97 -27.99
N PRO A 6 -4.83 -31.19 -29.01
CA PRO A 6 -3.59 -30.44 -28.96
C PRO A 6 -3.68 -29.28 -27.97
N HIS A 7 -4.89 -28.81 -27.64
CA HIS A 7 -5.09 -27.63 -26.81
C HIS A 7 -4.99 -27.95 -25.30
N GLY A 8 -5.41 -29.15 -24.88
CA GLY A 8 -5.37 -29.54 -23.46
C GLY A 8 -3.97 -29.53 -22.83
N LYS A 9 -2.90 -29.80 -23.60
CA LYS A 9 -1.51 -29.75 -23.11
C LYS A 9 -0.96 -28.34 -22.91
N TYR A 10 -1.45 -27.34 -23.66
CA TYR A 10 -1.01 -25.95 -23.48
C TYR A 10 -1.69 -25.34 -22.25
N LEU A 11 -3.00 -25.56 -22.11
CA LEU A 11 -3.76 -25.08 -20.95
C LEU A 11 -3.21 -25.60 -19.63
N GLY A 12 -2.82 -26.88 -19.56
CA GLY A 12 -2.19 -27.45 -18.35
C GLY A 12 -0.82 -26.85 -18.01
N LYS A 13 -0.01 -26.52 -19.02
CA LYS A 13 1.31 -25.88 -18.81
C LYS A 13 1.18 -24.42 -18.39
N ASP A 14 0.22 -23.71 -18.96
CA ASP A 14 -0.07 -22.32 -18.63
C ASP A 14 -0.56 -22.21 -17.18
N ALA A 15 -1.44 -23.13 -16.76
CA ALA A 15 -1.91 -23.25 -15.39
C ALA A 15 -0.78 -23.56 -14.38
N GLU A 16 0.06 -24.56 -14.67
CA GLU A 16 1.23 -24.89 -13.85
C GLU A 16 2.20 -23.70 -13.70
N THR A 17 2.35 -22.90 -14.76
CA THR A 17 3.18 -21.69 -14.77
C THR A 17 2.59 -20.58 -13.89
N LEU A 18 1.27 -20.37 -13.95
CA LEU A 18 0.58 -19.38 -13.12
C LEU A 18 0.59 -19.76 -11.64
N SER A 19 0.39 -21.04 -11.32
CA SER A 19 0.52 -21.56 -9.95
C SER A 19 1.94 -21.36 -9.40
N THR A 20 2.97 -21.66 -10.21
CA THR A 20 4.38 -21.41 -9.85
C THR A 20 4.65 -19.93 -9.61
N PHE A 21 4.11 -19.06 -10.46
CA PHE A 21 4.23 -17.60 -10.30
C PHE A 21 3.57 -17.11 -9.01
N LYS A 22 2.36 -17.59 -8.70
CA LYS A 22 1.69 -17.30 -7.41
C LYS A 22 2.55 -17.77 -6.22
N GLY A 23 3.14 -18.96 -6.29
CA GLY A 23 4.02 -19.46 -5.24
C GLY A 23 5.23 -18.55 -4.96
N ARG A 24 5.81 -17.97 -6.02
CA ARG A 24 6.88 -16.97 -5.90
C ARG A 24 6.40 -15.68 -5.25
N ILE A 25 5.22 -15.20 -5.63
CA ILE A 25 4.57 -14.03 -5.01
C ILE A 25 4.35 -14.25 -3.51
N ASP A 26 3.75 -15.38 -3.13
CA ASP A 26 3.52 -15.71 -1.72
C ASP A 26 4.85 -15.77 -0.94
N SER A 27 5.93 -16.25 -1.57
CA SER A 27 7.26 -16.24 -0.96
C SER A 27 7.80 -14.84 -0.73
N ILE A 28 7.62 -13.92 -1.69
CA ILE A 28 8.06 -12.52 -1.56
C ILE A 28 7.28 -11.82 -0.45
N LEU A 29 5.97 -12.07 -0.32
CA LEU A 29 5.16 -11.55 0.79
C LEU A 29 5.67 -12.03 2.15
N ARG A 30 5.97 -13.33 2.29
CA ARG A 30 6.56 -13.86 3.53
C ARG A 30 7.91 -13.22 3.82
N MET A 31 8.78 -13.10 2.82
CA MET A 31 10.07 -12.43 2.99
C MET A 31 9.91 -10.97 3.42
N LEU A 32 8.91 -10.25 2.92
CA LEU A 32 8.61 -8.89 3.35
C LEU A 32 8.14 -8.87 4.82
N GLU A 33 7.22 -9.76 5.19
CA GLU A 33 6.67 -9.84 6.57
C GLU A 33 7.74 -10.24 7.60
N ASP A 34 8.65 -11.14 7.23
CA ASP A 34 9.76 -11.59 8.07
C ASP A 34 10.90 -10.55 8.14
N SER A 35 10.88 -9.53 7.27
CA SER A 35 11.93 -8.52 7.21
C SER A 35 11.76 -7.42 8.26
N GLN A 36 12.84 -6.67 8.52
CA GLN A 36 12.78 -5.44 9.32
C GLN A 36 11.93 -4.33 8.68
N ALA A 37 11.60 -4.47 7.40
CA ALA A 37 10.75 -3.54 6.68
C ALA A 37 9.26 -3.92 6.77
N SER A 38 8.89 -5.02 7.43
CA SER A 38 7.48 -5.37 7.59
C SER A 38 6.72 -4.30 8.35
N GLN A 39 5.42 -4.17 8.07
CA GLN A 39 4.60 -3.18 8.75
C GLN A 39 4.64 -3.40 10.27
N THR A 40 4.53 -4.65 10.71
CA THR A 40 4.65 -5.05 12.12
C THR A 40 5.99 -4.65 12.74
N SER A 41 7.10 -4.93 12.04
CA SER A 41 8.45 -4.56 12.51
C SER A 41 8.64 -3.06 12.62
N LEU A 42 8.12 -2.31 11.66
CA LEU A 42 8.18 -0.86 11.68
C LEU A 42 7.27 -0.30 12.79
N ASP A 43 6.05 -0.81 12.97
CA ASP A 43 5.14 -0.39 14.04
C ASP A 43 5.76 -0.50 15.44
N HIS A 44 6.58 -1.52 15.68
CA HIS A 44 7.27 -1.71 16.97
C HIS A 44 8.58 -0.92 17.10
N ARG A 45 9.16 -0.42 16.01
CA ARG A 45 10.46 0.27 16.00
C ARG A 45 10.27 1.78 16.01
N THR A 46 9.88 2.31 17.15
CA THR A 46 9.80 3.75 17.41
C THR A 46 10.95 4.19 18.33
N ILE A 47 11.58 5.31 18.03
CA ILE A 47 12.55 5.93 18.94
C ILE A 47 11.84 7.03 19.71
N ALA A 48 11.77 6.89 21.03
CA ALA A 48 11.16 7.90 21.88
C ALA A 48 11.89 9.25 21.72
N LYS A 49 11.11 10.33 21.64
CA LYS A 49 11.61 11.71 21.53
C LYS A 49 12.73 12.05 22.52
N SER A 50 12.64 11.55 23.75
CA SER A 50 13.65 11.77 24.80
C SER A 50 15.03 11.17 24.50
N ALA A 51 15.13 10.20 23.57
CA ALA A 51 16.39 9.60 23.16
C ALA A 51 17.25 10.52 22.30
N TYR A 52 16.66 11.57 21.70
CA TYR A 52 17.37 12.56 20.90
C TYR A 52 17.99 13.69 21.73
N GLY A 53 17.73 13.72 23.04
CA GLY A 53 18.13 14.79 23.95
C GLY A 53 16.94 15.64 24.40
N LYS A 54 17.15 16.48 25.43
CA LYS A 54 16.14 17.37 26.00
C LYS A 54 16.56 18.83 25.86
N ASP A 55 15.57 19.71 25.74
CA ASP A 55 15.72 21.16 25.86
C ASP A 55 16.56 21.86 24.76
N PHE A 56 16.69 21.26 23.57
CA PHE A 56 17.23 21.96 22.40
C PHE A 56 16.47 21.66 21.11
N HIS A 57 16.30 22.70 20.28
CA HIS A 57 15.51 22.66 19.06
C HIS A 57 15.98 21.59 18.07
N SER A 58 17.29 21.33 17.96
CA SER A 58 17.79 20.32 17.03
C SER A 58 17.36 18.88 17.36
N ALA A 59 17.09 18.56 18.64
CA ALA A 59 16.54 17.26 19.02
C ALA A 59 15.10 17.09 18.52
N GLU A 60 14.29 18.14 18.63
CA GLU A 60 12.91 18.20 18.12
C GLU A 60 12.88 17.99 16.61
N VAL A 61 13.75 18.71 15.89
CA VAL A 61 13.87 18.61 14.44
C VAL A 61 14.28 17.19 14.04
N LEU A 62 15.31 16.62 14.68
CA LEU A 62 15.77 15.27 14.35
C LEU A 62 14.71 14.20 14.60
N HIS A 63 13.98 14.30 15.71
CA HIS A 63 12.84 13.42 15.98
C HIS A 63 11.75 13.55 14.91
N SER A 64 11.38 14.78 14.52
CA SER A 64 10.37 15.01 13.47
C SER A 64 10.75 14.45 12.10
N VAL A 65 12.04 14.55 11.73
CA VAL A 65 12.57 13.98 10.48
C VAL A 65 12.50 12.46 10.54
N TYR A 66 12.89 11.87 11.67
CA TYR A 66 12.78 10.42 11.88
C TYR A 66 11.34 9.94 11.74
N GLU A 67 10.38 10.56 12.44
CA GLU A 67 8.96 10.20 12.38
C GLU A 67 8.40 10.31 10.95
N THR A 68 8.84 11.33 10.21
CA THR A 68 8.44 11.51 8.80
C THR A 68 8.95 10.35 7.93
N VAL A 69 10.22 9.99 8.04
CA VAL A 69 10.81 8.89 7.27
C VAL A 69 10.19 7.56 7.68
N HIS A 70 10.02 7.34 8.98
CA HIS A 70 9.42 6.14 9.54
C HIS A 70 7.99 5.93 9.02
N THR A 71 7.16 6.98 9.04
CA THR A 71 5.79 6.95 8.51
C THR A 71 5.77 6.61 7.02
N ARG A 72 6.62 7.27 6.22
CA ARG A 72 6.68 7.01 4.77
C ARG A 72 7.14 5.59 4.45
N LEU A 73 8.10 5.04 5.20
CA LEU A 73 8.54 3.66 5.02
C LEU A 73 7.43 2.65 5.36
N LYS A 74 6.64 2.92 6.41
CA LYS A 74 5.47 2.10 6.76
C LYS A 74 4.43 2.11 5.65
N GLU A 75 4.08 3.28 5.15
CA GLU A 75 3.14 3.42 4.03
C GLU A 75 3.63 2.68 2.78
N LEU A 76 4.91 2.85 2.42
CA LEU A 76 5.50 2.19 1.26
C LEU A 76 5.48 0.67 1.39
N SER A 77 5.92 0.14 2.54
CA SER A 77 5.96 -1.30 2.78
C SER A 77 4.57 -1.93 2.68
N ARG A 78 3.57 -1.25 3.26
CA ARG A 78 2.17 -1.68 3.18
C ARG A 78 1.66 -1.68 1.74
N VAL A 79 1.80 -0.58 1.00
CA VAL A 79 1.36 -0.49 -0.40
C VAL A 79 2.04 -1.54 -1.28
N PHE A 80 3.33 -1.80 -1.04
CA PHE A 80 4.06 -2.83 -1.79
C PHE A 80 3.53 -4.24 -1.48
N GLY A 81 3.24 -4.54 -0.22
CA GLY A 81 2.57 -5.79 0.17
C GLY A 81 1.21 -5.95 -0.52
N ASP A 82 0.36 -4.92 -0.49
CA ASP A 82 -0.95 -4.91 -1.15
C ASP A 82 -0.83 -5.21 -2.67
N GLN A 83 0.14 -4.60 -3.36
CA GLN A 83 0.37 -4.81 -4.79
C GLN A 83 0.82 -6.23 -5.13
N ILE A 84 1.70 -6.81 -4.31
CA ILE A 84 2.16 -8.19 -4.50
C ILE A 84 0.98 -9.15 -4.25
N GLU A 85 0.17 -8.92 -3.22
CA GLU A 85 -1.02 -9.74 -2.92
C GLU A 85 -2.05 -9.68 -4.06
N ALA A 86 -2.30 -8.48 -4.61
CA ALA A 86 -3.17 -8.30 -5.77
C ALA A 86 -2.67 -9.05 -7.01
N ALA A 87 -1.36 -9.03 -7.29
CA ALA A 87 -0.77 -9.77 -8.39
C ALA A 87 -0.94 -11.30 -8.22
N GLY A 88 -0.83 -11.81 -6.99
CA GLY A 88 -1.05 -13.24 -6.70
C GLY A 88 -2.48 -13.69 -6.93
N LEU A 89 -3.45 -12.84 -6.60
CA LEU A 89 -4.86 -13.11 -6.84
C LEU A 89 -5.22 -13.01 -8.33
N ALA A 90 -4.67 -12.03 -9.04
CA ALA A 90 -4.84 -11.94 -10.49
C ALA A 90 -4.32 -13.20 -11.20
N ALA A 91 -3.17 -13.73 -10.78
CA ALA A 91 -2.63 -14.98 -11.29
C ALA A 91 -3.53 -16.19 -10.96
N LEU A 92 -4.10 -16.23 -9.75
CA LEU A 92 -5.03 -17.29 -9.33
C LEU A 92 -6.32 -17.28 -10.15
N VAL A 93 -6.90 -16.09 -10.40
CA VAL A 93 -8.11 -15.94 -11.23
C VAL A 93 -7.83 -16.34 -12.68
N ALA A 94 -6.64 -16.00 -13.21
CA ALA A 94 -6.24 -16.40 -14.55
C ALA A 94 -6.04 -17.93 -14.68
N ASP A 95 -5.56 -18.59 -13.61
CA ASP A 95 -5.34 -20.04 -13.55
C ASP A 95 -6.65 -20.83 -13.48
N ARG A 96 -7.59 -20.41 -12.63
CA ARG A 96 -8.81 -21.19 -12.32
C ARG A 96 -10.08 -20.71 -12.99
N GLY A 97 -10.07 -19.54 -13.63
CA GLY A 97 -11.29 -18.85 -14.07
C GLY A 97 -12.15 -18.36 -12.91
N TYR A 98 -13.17 -17.55 -13.18
CA TYR A 98 -14.06 -16.98 -12.14
C TYR A 98 -14.85 -18.05 -11.37
N ASP A 99 -15.26 -19.14 -12.03
CA ASP A 99 -16.02 -20.23 -11.41
C ASP A 99 -15.17 -21.12 -10.47
N GLY A 100 -13.84 -21.01 -10.54
CA GLY A 100 -12.89 -21.76 -9.72
C GLY A 100 -12.34 -21.01 -8.50
N VAL A 101 -12.86 -19.81 -8.23
CA VAL A 101 -12.53 -19.00 -7.05
C VAL A 101 -13.47 -19.39 -5.91
N ASP A 102 -12.93 -19.83 -4.77
CA ASP A 102 -13.73 -20.12 -3.58
C ASP A 102 -14.04 -18.86 -2.74
N ALA A 103 -14.93 -19.00 -1.77
CA ALA A 103 -15.38 -17.89 -0.93
C ALA A 103 -14.27 -17.23 -0.09
N GLU A 104 -13.21 -17.97 0.28
CA GLU A 104 -12.06 -17.40 1.00
C GLU A 104 -11.27 -16.47 0.09
N GLN A 105 -11.09 -16.85 -1.17
CA GLN A 105 -10.33 -16.10 -2.16
C GLN A 105 -11.07 -14.82 -2.52
N GLU A 106 -12.39 -14.89 -2.70
CA GLU A 106 -13.25 -13.72 -2.88
C GLU A 106 -13.19 -12.76 -1.69
N ALA A 107 -13.18 -13.30 -0.46
CA ALA A 107 -13.08 -12.49 0.75
C ALA A 107 -11.73 -11.76 0.82
N ARG A 108 -10.62 -12.45 0.47
CA ARG A 108 -9.29 -11.83 0.37
C ARG A 108 -9.23 -10.74 -0.69
N MET A 109 -9.78 -10.99 -1.89
CA MET A 109 -9.86 -9.98 -2.96
C MET A 109 -10.60 -8.73 -2.49
N ARG A 110 -11.77 -8.89 -1.86
CA ARG A 110 -12.53 -7.78 -1.29
C ARG A 110 -11.73 -7.02 -0.24
N ALA A 111 -11.06 -7.72 0.68
CA ALA A 111 -10.25 -7.09 1.72
C ALA A 111 -9.11 -6.24 1.15
N ILE A 112 -8.44 -6.70 0.09
CA ILE A 112 -7.37 -5.95 -0.60
C ILE A 112 -7.95 -4.75 -1.34
N GLN A 113 -9.08 -4.91 -2.02
CA GLN A 113 -9.75 -3.81 -2.72
C GLN A 113 -10.14 -2.70 -1.74
N GLU A 114 -10.75 -3.06 -0.61
CA GLU A 114 -11.09 -2.11 0.45
C GLU A 114 -9.86 -1.41 1.05
N ARG A 115 -8.77 -2.17 1.32
CA ARG A 115 -7.50 -1.59 1.80
C ARG A 115 -6.93 -0.61 0.79
N THR A 116 -6.87 -0.99 -0.48
CA THR A 116 -6.31 -0.20 -1.57
C THR A 116 -7.13 1.09 -1.78
N GLU A 117 -8.46 1.01 -1.74
CA GLU A 117 -9.33 2.18 -1.83
C GLU A 117 -9.14 3.15 -0.66
N ARG A 118 -9.02 2.63 0.56
CA ARG A 118 -8.72 3.46 1.74
C ARG A 118 -7.40 4.20 1.55
N HIS A 119 -6.35 3.52 1.08
CA HIS A 119 -5.06 4.14 0.81
C HIS A 119 -5.09 5.21 -0.25
N PHE A 120 -5.80 4.97 -1.36
CA PHE A 120 -5.93 5.97 -2.41
C PHE A 120 -6.66 7.23 -1.89
N ARG A 121 -7.70 7.05 -1.07
CA ARG A 121 -8.42 8.17 -0.42
C ARG A 121 -7.56 8.90 0.61
N GLU A 122 -6.76 8.18 1.40
CA GLU A 122 -5.83 8.77 2.36
C GLU A 122 -4.73 9.58 1.63
N ALA A 123 -4.10 9.00 0.61
CA ALA A 123 -3.10 9.68 -0.22
C ALA A 123 -3.65 10.96 -0.86
N GLN A 124 -4.89 10.95 -1.36
CA GLN A 124 -5.56 12.14 -1.90
C GLN A 124 -5.80 13.22 -0.84
N LYS A 125 -6.14 12.84 0.40
CA LYS A 125 -6.28 13.78 1.51
C LYS A 125 -4.95 14.43 1.88
N HIS A 126 -3.85 13.69 1.82
CA HIS A 126 -2.51 14.23 2.10
C HIS A 126 -1.96 15.12 0.97
N SER A 127 -2.39 14.93 -0.29
CA SER A 127 -2.00 15.82 -1.41
C SER A 127 -2.83 17.10 -1.54
N GLY A 128 -3.98 17.20 -0.87
CA GLY A 128 -4.90 18.35 -0.97
C GLY A 128 -4.67 19.48 0.04
N GLY A 129 -3.65 19.39 0.89
CA GLY A 129 -3.46 20.24 2.07
C GLY A 129 -2.50 21.42 1.93
N HIS A 130 -2.20 21.93 0.74
CA HIS A 130 -1.39 23.14 0.56
C HIS A 130 -2.08 24.15 -0.37
N GLY A 131 -2.69 25.17 0.25
CA GLY A 131 -2.93 26.45 -0.41
C GLY A 131 -4.34 27.00 -0.31
N ASN A 132 -4.80 27.39 0.88
CA ASN A 132 -5.50 28.68 0.97
C ASN A 132 -5.43 29.26 2.40
N ASP A 133 -4.30 29.88 2.72
CA ASP A 133 -4.26 30.93 3.73
C ASP A 133 -3.61 32.16 3.11
N LYS A 134 -4.44 33.02 2.53
CA LYS A 134 -4.11 34.43 2.30
C LYS A 134 -5.22 35.28 2.88
N GLY A 135 -5.06 35.60 4.16
CA GLY A 135 -5.09 36.98 4.63
C GLY A 135 -6.46 37.59 4.83
N ALA A 136 -7.05 37.32 5.99
CA ALA A 136 -7.90 38.31 6.64
C ALA A 136 -7.02 39.47 7.13
N GLY A 137 -7.25 40.68 6.61
CA GLY A 137 -6.42 41.85 6.91
C GLY A 137 -7.04 43.20 6.55
N SER A 138 -8.02 43.58 7.37
CA SER A 138 -8.40 44.95 7.74
C SER A 138 -9.13 45.90 6.77
N LYS A 139 -10.24 46.42 7.31
CA LYS A 139 -11.01 47.58 6.89
C LYS A 139 -10.14 48.85 6.87
N ASP A 140 -10.29 49.71 5.88
CA ASP A 140 -10.66 51.12 6.12
C ASP A 140 -10.99 51.94 4.84
N GLY A 141 -12.13 52.65 4.92
CA GLY A 141 -12.53 53.89 4.24
C GLY A 141 -12.24 54.16 2.75
N LYS A 142 -13.31 54.40 1.97
CA LYS A 142 -13.66 55.75 1.48
C LYS A 142 -14.98 55.79 0.68
N LYS A 143 -15.74 56.86 0.92
CA LYS A 143 -16.98 57.26 0.25
C LYS A 143 -16.71 57.90 -1.12
N ALA A 144 -17.64 57.71 -2.08
CA ALA A 144 -18.14 58.68 -3.09
C ALA A 144 -19.15 57.91 -3.99
N GLY A 145 -20.40 58.34 -4.16
CA GLY A 145 -20.85 59.33 -5.17
C GLY A 145 -21.02 58.61 -6.53
N TYR A 146 -22.16 58.56 -7.20
CA TYR A 146 -23.30 59.49 -7.36
C TYR A 146 -24.57 58.66 -7.63
#